data_AF-A0A7V1Q3H0-F1
#
_entry.id   AF-A0A7V1Q3H0-F1
#
_cell.length_a   1.000
_cell.length_b   1.000
_cell.length_c   1.000
_cell.angle_alpha   90.00
_cell.angle_beta   90.00
_cell.angle_gamma   90.00
#
_symmetry.space_group_name_H-M   'P 1'
#
loop_
_entity.id
_entity.type
_entity.pdbx_description
1 polymer ?
#
loop_
_entity_poly.entity_id
_entity_poly.type
_entity_poly.pdbx_seq_one_letter_code
_entity_poly.pdbx_strand_id
1 'polypeptide(L)'
;MSYGAADGIRTHGLLSHSHQADRWTSEQYNIWRCFCVLRRDRHNILSFTQTENTMHTSENPLIRVTDNSAYSLHTAVELFLEHCEARGLRAKSITFYAERLRLFTSRVCVPLEQVDAFSIRRYLLQRQREANSTHTVHADYRALRAFFSWCAREELLPRDPMEKVQPPKTDVVCKPPLTEEQIRALLDACRGTDWLRLRDYALVLTLLDTGLRASEVCMMTVADGTSETFLIRGKSRRDRLVCLSAETRLAIRKYLRAYPEPLTPESPLWWGTQGALTVYGVLQAVERIGKRAGLREHLGCHAFRRSFAVYSLRSGMSLEHLRELLGHRDFATLKHYVKLVEQDLKQAHAEHSPLRMLRKR
;
A
#
# COMPACT_ATOMS: atom_id res chain seq x y z
N MET A 1 -49.18 -5.14 48.38
CA MET A 1 -48.79 -4.10 49.34
C MET A 1 -48.12 -2.98 48.55
N SER A 2 -48.82 -1.84 48.44
CA SER A 2 -48.32 -0.43 48.48
C SER A 2 -46.99 -0.08 47.79
N TYR A 3 -46.80 0.98 46.98
CA TYR A 3 -47.58 2.15 46.54
C TYR A 3 -46.66 2.91 45.54
N GLY A 4 -47.17 3.78 44.66
CA GLY A 4 -46.40 4.98 44.24
C GLY A 4 -46.47 5.49 42.80
N ALA A 5 -47.60 6.11 42.45
CA ALA A 5 -47.79 7.42 41.80
C ALA A 5 -47.04 7.87 40.51
N ALA A 6 -47.81 8.59 39.71
CA ALA A 6 -47.55 9.17 38.40
C ALA A 6 -47.05 10.64 38.43
N ASP A 7 -46.68 11.09 37.21
CA ASP A 7 -46.74 12.43 36.63
C ASP A 7 -45.66 13.49 36.89
N GLY A 8 -45.25 14.15 35.79
CA GLY A 8 -45.11 15.62 35.78
C GLY A 8 -43.77 16.23 35.36
N ILE A 9 -43.53 16.27 34.05
CA ILE A 9 -42.78 17.26 33.23
C ILE A 9 -42.08 18.43 33.96
N ARG A 10 -40.78 18.61 33.70
CA ARG A 10 -40.13 19.93 33.43
C ARG A 10 -38.85 19.76 32.60
N THR A 11 -38.84 20.40 31.44
CA THR A 11 -37.74 20.53 30.48
C THR A 11 -36.72 21.59 30.92
N HIS A 12 -35.42 21.30 30.83
CA HIS A 12 -34.40 22.19 30.26
C HIS A 12 -33.02 21.52 30.15
N GLY A 13 -32.50 21.48 28.92
CA GLY A 13 -31.13 21.89 28.58
C GLY A 13 -29.97 20.93 28.86
N LEU A 14 -29.64 20.07 27.90
CA LEU A 14 -28.26 19.61 27.70
C LEU A 14 -27.91 19.61 26.20
N LEU A 15 -26.84 20.34 25.91
CA LEU A 15 -26.19 20.53 24.61
C LEU A 15 -25.61 19.20 24.09
N SER A 16 -25.90 18.83 22.85
CA SER A 16 -25.17 17.78 22.12
C SER A 16 -24.74 18.27 20.74
N HIS A 17 -23.44 18.24 20.52
CA HIS A 17 -22.72 18.63 19.32
C HIS A 17 -23.24 17.99 18.02
N SER A 18 -23.49 18.83 17.02
CA SER A 18 -23.75 18.47 15.63
C SER A 18 -22.48 18.00 14.92
N HIS A 19 -22.48 16.74 14.46
CA HIS A 19 -21.61 16.26 13.38
C HIS A 19 -22.33 16.50 12.05
N GLN A 20 -21.91 17.51 11.30
CA GLN A 20 -22.31 17.70 9.91
C GLN A 20 -21.29 16.99 9.03
N ALA A 21 -21.72 15.91 8.39
CA ALA A 21 -20.98 15.21 7.37
C ALA A 21 -21.20 15.93 6.02
N ASP A 22 -20.12 16.42 5.42
CA ASP A 22 -20.14 17.05 4.10
C ASP A 22 -20.51 16.01 3.02
N ARG A 23 -21.70 16.20 2.45
CA ARG A 23 -22.17 15.51 1.23
C ARG A 23 -21.57 16.22 0.01
N TRP A 24 -20.95 15.44 -0.87
CA TRP A 24 -20.54 15.87 -2.20
C TRP A 24 -21.78 16.22 -3.05
N THR A 25 -21.71 17.29 -3.85
CA THR A 25 -22.77 17.64 -4.81
C THR A 25 -22.60 16.84 -6.11
N SER A 26 -23.71 16.50 -6.77
CA SER A 26 -23.75 15.69 -8.01
C SER A 26 -22.92 16.26 -9.17
N GLU A 27 -22.60 17.55 -9.14
CA GLU A 27 -21.73 18.24 -10.10
C GLU A 27 -20.25 17.89 -9.93
N GLN A 28 -19.77 17.73 -8.69
CA GLN A 28 -18.38 17.35 -8.40
C GLN A 28 -18.07 15.90 -8.81
N TYR A 29 -19.09 15.04 -8.83
CA TYR A 29 -18.96 13.64 -9.27
C TYR A 29 -18.96 13.50 -10.80
N ASN A 30 -19.67 14.37 -11.52
CA ASN A 30 -19.77 14.33 -12.99
C ASN A 30 -18.52 14.89 -13.69
N ILE A 31 -17.87 15.91 -13.12
CA ILE A 31 -16.61 16.45 -13.65
C ILE A 31 -15.48 15.39 -13.57
N TRP A 32 -15.46 14.58 -12.50
CA TRP A 32 -14.49 13.49 -12.35
C TRP A 32 -14.73 12.33 -13.33
N ARG A 33 -15.99 12.08 -13.71
CA ARG A 33 -16.37 10.98 -14.62
C ARG A 33 -16.04 11.29 -16.09
N CYS A 34 -16.16 12.55 -16.53
CA CYS A 34 -15.76 12.97 -17.88
C CYS A 34 -14.24 12.83 -18.13
N PHE A 35 -13.40 13.04 -17.12
CA PHE A 35 -11.94 12.93 -17.26
C PHE A 35 -11.44 11.48 -17.43
N CYS A 36 -12.23 10.49 -17.00
CA CYS A 36 -11.84 9.07 -17.07
C CYS A 36 -12.30 8.36 -18.36
N VAL A 37 -13.24 8.93 -19.13
CA VAL A 37 -13.82 8.28 -20.33
C VAL A 37 -13.02 8.56 -21.61
N LEU A 38 -12.15 9.57 -21.63
CA LEU A 38 -11.31 9.94 -22.79
C LEU A 38 -10.13 8.98 -23.08
N ARG A 39 -10.17 7.73 -22.59
CA ARG A 39 -9.11 6.72 -22.78
C ARG A 39 -9.50 5.54 -23.66
N ARG A 40 -10.64 5.62 -24.37
CA ARG A 40 -11.02 4.72 -25.46
C ARG A 40 -11.27 5.57 -26.71
N ASP A 41 -10.90 5.04 -27.86
CA ASP A 41 -10.98 5.65 -29.20
C ASP A 41 -9.81 6.53 -29.62
N ARG A 42 -8.73 5.86 -30.06
CA ARG A 42 -7.82 6.38 -31.09
C ARG A 42 -7.65 5.33 -32.18
N HIS A 43 -8.57 5.26 -33.14
CA HIS A 43 -8.37 4.63 -34.45
C HIS A 43 -9.11 5.48 -35.51
N ASN A 44 -8.45 5.70 -36.66
CA ASN A 44 -8.80 6.60 -37.77
C ASN A 44 -8.63 8.10 -37.43
N ILE A 45 -8.01 8.96 -38.26
CA ILE A 45 -8.19 9.14 -39.69
C ILE A 45 -6.88 9.69 -40.31
N LEU A 46 -6.45 9.09 -41.44
CA LEU A 46 -5.58 9.71 -42.45
C LEU A 46 -6.49 10.22 -43.58
N SER A 47 -6.43 11.51 -43.91
CA SER A 47 -6.54 11.99 -45.29
C SER A 47 -6.22 13.47 -45.39
N PHE A 48 -5.27 13.74 -46.29
CA PHE A 48 -4.77 15.03 -46.76
C PHE A 48 -5.80 15.73 -47.66
N THR A 49 -5.93 17.06 -47.55
CA THR A 49 -6.14 17.99 -48.68
C THR A 49 -5.65 19.38 -48.28
N GLN A 50 -4.76 19.95 -49.09
CA GLN A 50 -4.28 21.34 -49.02
C GLN A 50 -5.36 22.31 -49.48
N THR A 51 -5.49 23.46 -48.80
CA THR A 51 -5.72 24.76 -49.45
C THR A 51 -5.36 25.93 -48.52
N GLU A 52 -4.39 26.72 -48.98
CA GLU A 52 -4.26 28.19 -48.89
C GLU A 52 -4.44 28.95 -47.56
N ASN A 53 -3.27 29.26 -46.97
CA ASN A 53 -2.79 30.59 -46.55
C ASN A 53 -3.82 31.74 -46.38
N THR A 54 -4.11 32.10 -45.12
CA THR A 54 -4.33 33.50 -44.71
C THR A 54 -3.89 33.68 -43.27
N MET A 55 -3.08 34.72 -43.03
CA MET A 55 -2.56 35.10 -41.73
C MET A 55 -3.70 35.53 -40.79
N HIS A 56 -3.90 34.77 -39.72
CA HIS A 56 -4.53 35.25 -38.50
C HIS A 56 -3.63 34.86 -37.32
N THR A 57 -3.13 35.88 -36.63
CA THR A 57 -2.50 35.80 -35.32
C THR A 57 -3.50 35.20 -34.33
N SER A 58 -3.49 33.86 -34.24
CA SER A 58 -4.20 33.09 -33.23
C SER A 58 -3.38 33.14 -31.94
N GLU A 59 -3.71 34.04 -31.04
CA GLU A 59 -3.37 33.91 -29.62
C GLU A 59 -3.82 32.51 -29.15
N ASN A 60 -2.88 31.67 -28.74
CA ASN A 60 -3.16 30.35 -28.18
C ASN A 60 -3.71 30.53 -26.75
N PRO A 61 -4.98 30.18 -26.47
CA PRO A 61 -5.61 30.49 -25.18
C PRO A 61 -5.20 29.53 -24.04
N LEU A 62 -4.21 28.65 -24.25
CA LEU A 62 -3.93 27.53 -23.33
C LEU A 62 -2.65 27.63 -22.49
N ILE A 63 -1.93 28.76 -22.49
CA ILE A 63 -0.81 28.96 -21.55
C ILE A 63 -0.94 30.33 -20.91
N ARG A 64 -1.62 30.40 -19.75
CA ARG A 64 -1.51 31.56 -18.87
C ARG A 64 -0.14 31.49 -18.19
N VAL A 65 0.83 32.22 -18.73
CA VAL A 65 2.06 32.55 -17.98
C VAL A 65 1.61 33.52 -16.89
N THR A 66 1.45 33.01 -15.66
CA THR A 66 1.12 33.85 -14.50
C THR A 66 2.32 34.71 -14.17
N ASP A 67 2.09 36.02 -14.06
CA ASP A 67 3.06 37.00 -13.57
C ASP A 67 3.65 36.57 -12.21
N ASN A 68 4.92 36.93 -12.01
CA ASN A 68 5.82 36.53 -10.93
C ASN A 68 5.46 37.14 -9.55
N SER A 69 4.19 37.07 -9.14
CA SER A 69 3.77 37.36 -7.77
C SER A 69 4.05 36.13 -6.90
N ALA A 70 4.76 36.31 -5.79
CA ALA A 70 5.18 35.27 -4.85
C ALA A 70 4.19 34.09 -4.79
N TYR A 71 4.62 32.92 -5.25
CA TYR A 71 3.76 31.74 -5.32
C TYR A 71 3.19 31.44 -3.94
N SER A 72 1.86 31.31 -3.85
CA SER A 72 1.25 30.78 -2.65
C SER A 72 1.74 29.33 -2.46
N LEU A 73 1.85 28.90 -1.20
CA LEU A 73 2.23 27.52 -0.89
C LEU A 73 1.28 26.51 -1.53
N HIS A 74 -0.02 26.85 -1.67
CA HIS A 74 -1.00 26.02 -2.34
C HIS A 74 -0.73 25.88 -3.84
N THR A 75 -0.47 26.99 -4.53
CA THR A 75 -0.15 27.02 -5.95
C THR A 75 1.12 26.21 -6.25
N ALA A 76 2.15 26.34 -5.42
CA ALA A 76 3.37 25.55 -5.57
C ALA A 76 3.10 24.05 -5.42
N VAL A 77 2.22 23.64 -4.51
CA VAL A 77 1.81 22.24 -4.36
C VAL A 77 1.06 21.74 -5.59
N GLU A 78 0.17 22.54 -6.19
CA GLU A 78 -0.52 22.19 -7.43
C GLU A 78 0.46 21.95 -8.57
N LEU A 79 1.39 22.89 -8.79
CA LEU A 79 2.46 22.77 -9.78
C LEU A 79 3.33 21.53 -9.56
N PHE A 80 3.62 21.17 -8.30
CA PHE A 80 4.36 19.96 -7.98
C PHE A 80 3.58 18.68 -8.34
N LEU A 81 2.26 18.67 -8.14
CA LEU A 81 1.42 17.53 -8.48
C LEU A 81 1.30 17.38 -10.01
N GLU A 82 1.17 18.48 -10.74
CA GLU A 82 1.24 18.50 -12.21
C GLU A 82 2.60 18.00 -12.71
N HIS A 83 3.70 18.44 -12.10
CA HIS A 83 5.04 17.91 -12.39
C HIS A 83 5.12 16.40 -12.16
N CYS A 84 4.54 15.90 -11.05
CA CYS A 84 4.49 14.47 -10.78
C CYS A 84 3.70 13.71 -11.86
N GLU A 85 2.57 14.26 -12.31
CA GLU A 85 1.76 13.69 -13.38
C GLU A 85 2.50 13.69 -14.73
N ALA A 86 3.12 14.82 -15.10
CA ALA A 86 3.92 14.95 -16.31
C ALA A 86 5.10 13.97 -16.35
N ARG A 87 5.70 13.66 -15.19
CA ARG A 87 6.74 12.62 -15.05
C ARG A 87 6.21 11.19 -15.12
N GLY A 88 4.91 10.99 -15.28
CA GLY A 88 4.28 9.68 -15.34
C GLY A 88 4.30 8.93 -14.00
N LEU A 89 4.29 9.65 -12.87
CA LEU A 89 4.14 8.98 -11.57
C LEU A 89 2.78 8.28 -11.52
N ARG A 90 2.73 7.16 -10.81
CA ARG A 90 1.49 6.39 -10.65
C ARG A 90 0.49 7.22 -9.85
N ALA A 91 -0.80 7.15 -10.18
CA ALA A 91 -1.89 7.81 -9.46
C ALA A 91 -1.76 7.70 -7.93
N LYS A 92 -1.53 6.50 -7.38
CA LYS A 92 -1.33 6.31 -5.93
C LYS A 92 -0.18 7.12 -5.32
N SER A 93 0.89 7.36 -6.07
CA SER A 93 2.03 8.17 -5.61
C SER A 93 1.67 9.66 -5.61
N ILE A 94 0.90 10.10 -6.61
CA ILE A 94 0.38 11.47 -6.68
C ILE A 94 -0.59 11.69 -5.51
N THR A 95 -1.52 10.77 -5.27
CA THR A 95 -2.42 10.79 -4.10
C THR A 95 -1.63 10.85 -2.79
N PHE A 96 -0.58 10.05 -2.65
CA PHE A 96 0.31 10.07 -1.48
C PHE A 96 0.90 11.47 -1.22
N TYR A 97 1.38 12.16 -2.26
CA TYR A 97 1.93 13.51 -2.13
C TYR A 97 0.81 14.52 -1.84
N ALA A 98 -0.29 14.48 -2.58
CA ALA A 98 -1.41 15.41 -2.44
C ALA A 98 -1.98 15.40 -1.01
N GLU A 99 -2.25 14.23 -0.44
CA GLU A 99 -2.77 14.11 0.93
C GLU A 99 -1.85 14.76 1.98
N ARG A 100 -0.54 14.54 1.85
CA ARG A 100 0.46 15.01 2.83
C ARG A 100 0.75 16.48 2.69
N LEU A 101 0.89 16.95 1.45
CA LEU A 101 1.16 18.35 1.17
C LEU A 101 -0.06 19.22 1.51
N ARG A 102 -1.29 18.76 1.24
CA ARG A 102 -2.51 19.46 1.69
C ARG A 102 -2.61 19.56 3.22
N LEU A 103 -2.22 18.51 3.94
CA LEU A 103 -2.16 18.57 5.41
C LEU A 103 -1.08 19.53 5.91
N PHE A 104 0.01 19.69 5.17
CA PHE A 104 1.04 20.67 5.48
C PHE A 104 0.54 22.10 5.24
N THR A 105 -0.03 22.37 4.06
CA THR A 105 -0.52 23.71 3.68
C THR A 105 -1.68 24.17 4.55
N SER A 106 -2.48 23.26 5.12
CA SER A 106 -3.56 23.64 6.05
C SER A 106 -3.07 24.06 7.44
N ARG A 107 -1.80 23.81 7.77
CA ARG A 107 -1.22 24.11 9.10
C ARG A 107 -0.14 25.18 9.05
N VAL A 108 0.55 25.28 7.91
CA VAL A 108 1.61 26.26 7.69
C VAL A 108 1.07 27.30 6.72
N CYS A 109 0.54 28.38 7.27
CA CYS A 109 -0.09 29.47 6.53
C CYS A 109 0.88 30.65 6.36
N VAL A 110 2.02 30.39 5.72
CA VAL A 110 3.00 31.43 5.34
C VAL A 110 3.26 31.36 3.82
N PRO A 111 3.68 32.46 3.18
CA PRO A 111 4.16 32.43 1.79
C PRO A 111 5.27 31.40 1.60
N LEU A 112 5.38 30.82 0.39
CA LEU A 112 6.36 29.77 0.08
C LEU A 112 7.79 30.19 0.50
N GLU A 113 8.17 31.42 0.17
CA GLU A 113 9.49 32.01 0.45
C GLU A 113 9.81 32.15 1.95
N GLN A 114 8.78 32.21 2.81
CA GLN A 114 8.93 32.32 4.26
C GLN A 114 8.97 30.95 4.95
N VAL A 115 8.79 29.85 4.20
CA VAL A 115 8.91 28.51 4.78
C VAL A 115 10.38 28.18 5.01
N ASP A 116 10.76 28.16 6.28
CA ASP A 116 12.11 27.83 6.71
C ASP A 116 12.20 26.45 7.39
N ALA A 117 13.44 26.02 7.69
CA ALA A 117 13.68 24.76 8.37
C ALA A 117 13.01 24.70 9.76
N PHE A 118 12.82 25.84 10.43
CA PHE A 118 12.18 25.90 11.75
C PHE A 118 10.68 25.59 11.66
N SER A 119 9.98 26.21 10.70
CA SER A 119 8.56 26.00 10.42
C SER A 119 8.28 24.54 10.08
N ILE A 120 9.13 23.93 9.25
CA ILE A 120 9.04 22.50 8.90
C ILE A 120 9.27 21.60 10.12
N ARG A 121 10.30 21.87 10.94
CA ARG A 121 10.58 21.09 12.16
C ARG A 121 9.40 21.18 13.14
N ARG A 122 8.83 22.37 13.31
CA ARG A 122 7.65 22.59 14.16
C ARG A 122 6.44 21.80 13.65
N TYR A 123 6.20 21.79 12.33
CA TYR A 123 5.16 20.96 11.73
C TYR A 123 5.41 19.47 11.99
N LEU A 124 6.61 18.96 11.73
CA LEU A 124 6.93 17.54 11.94
C LEU A 124 6.83 17.14 13.42
N LEU A 125 7.19 18.02 14.35
CA LEU A 125 7.03 17.80 15.79
C LEU A 125 5.55 17.75 16.18
N GLN A 126 4.71 18.64 15.63
CA GLN A 126 3.27 18.58 15.84
C GLN A 126 2.69 17.27 15.30
N ARG A 127 3.09 16.87 14.07
CA ARG A 127 2.70 15.59 13.48
C ARG A 127 3.12 14.41 14.34
N GLN A 128 4.29 14.48 14.97
CA GLN A 128 4.76 13.43 15.89
C GLN A 128 3.88 13.30 17.14
N ARG A 129 3.34 14.40 17.65
CA ARG A 129 2.44 14.39 18.82
C ARG A 129 1.05 13.83 18.50
N GLU A 130 0.61 13.97 17.25
CA GLU A 130 -0.73 13.55 16.81
C GLU A 130 -0.76 12.19 16.11
N ALA A 131 0.35 11.78 15.48
CA ALA A 131 0.39 10.57 14.69
C ALA A 131 0.54 9.34 15.59
N ASN A 132 -0.28 8.33 15.33
CA ASN A 132 -0.20 7.03 15.98
C ASN A 132 1.05 6.21 15.59
N SER A 133 1.87 6.67 14.64
CA SER A 133 3.06 5.96 14.16
C SER A 133 4.15 6.89 13.66
N THR A 134 5.41 6.58 14.01
CA THR A 134 6.62 7.23 13.50
C THR A 134 6.76 7.11 11.98
N HIS A 135 6.19 6.06 11.37
CA HIS A 135 6.16 5.89 9.92
C HIS A 135 5.32 6.97 9.22
N THR A 136 4.23 7.43 9.85
CA THR A 136 3.39 8.49 9.29
C THR A 136 4.18 9.79 9.21
N VAL A 137 4.85 10.18 10.29
CA VAL A 137 5.70 11.38 10.35
C VAL A 137 6.86 11.29 9.35
N HIS A 138 7.47 10.11 9.21
CA HIS A 138 8.51 9.89 8.22
C HIS A 138 7.97 9.96 6.78
N ALA A 139 6.72 9.55 6.54
CA ALA A 139 6.08 9.71 5.25
C ALA A 139 5.81 11.18 4.93
N ASP A 140 5.39 11.98 5.92
CA ASP A 140 5.22 13.42 5.81
C ASP A 140 6.57 14.09 5.48
N TYR A 141 7.64 13.76 6.22
CA TYR A 141 9.01 14.21 5.93
C TYR A 141 9.43 13.90 4.48
N ARG A 142 9.16 12.68 4.00
CA ARG A 142 9.51 12.29 2.61
C ARG A 142 8.75 13.10 1.56
N ALA A 143 7.47 13.37 1.79
CA ALA A 143 6.67 14.18 0.89
C ALA A 143 7.19 15.62 0.84
N LEU A 144 7.45 16.23 2.01
CA LEU A 144 8.02 17.58 2.11
C LEU A 144 9.40 17.66 1.47
N ARG A 145 10.26 16.67 1.68
CA ARG A 145 11.61 16.64 1.08
C ARG A 145 11.55 16.61 -0.44
N ALA A 146 10.67 15.78 -1.01
CA ALA A 146 10.51 15.72 -2.46
C ALA A 146 9.95 17.02 -3.04
N PHE A 147 8.99 17.63 -2.36
CA PHE A 147 8.37 18.89 -2.74
C PHE A 147 9.36 20.06 -2.70
N PHE A 148 9.99 20.34 -1.55
CA PHE A 148 10.89 21.48 -1.40
C PHE A 148 12.19 21.34 -2.20
N SER A 149 12.71 20.11 -2.36
CA SER A 149 13.83 19.86 -3.27
C SER A 149 13.45 20.09 -4.74
N TRP A 150 12.18 19.86 -5.11
CA TRP A 150 11.67 20.25 -6.42
C TRP A 150 11.53 21.78 -6.52
N CYS A 151 10.94 22.45 -5.53
CA CYS A 151 10.81 23.91 -5.54
C CYS A 151 12.16 24.62 -5.72
N ALA A 152 13.21 24.17 -5.01
CA ALA A 152 14.54 24.75 -5.16
C ALA A 152 15.18 24.45 -6.53
N ARG A 153 14.89 23.28 -7.12
CA ARG A 153 15.41 22.88 -8.43
C ARG A 153 14.73 23.58 -9.59
N GLU A 154 13.44 23.92 -9.45
CA GLU A 154 12.69 24.74 -10.41
C GLU A 154 12.77 26.23 -10.08
N GLU A 155 13.72 26.63 -9.22
CA GLU A 155 14.02 28.03 -8.88
C GLU A 155 12.85 28.82 -8.23
N LEU A 156 11.82 28.12 -7.75
CA LEU A 156 10.73 28.71 -6.94
C LEU A 156 11.19 29.12 -5.55
N LEU A 157 12.30 28.55 -5.08
CA LEU A 157 12.98 28.90 -3.85
C LEU A 157 14.49 29.02 -4.10
N PRO A 158 15.18 30.00 -3.50
CA PRO A 158 16.62 30.16 -3.68
C PRO A 158 17.42 29.03 -3.01
N ARG A 159 16.83 28.33 -2.04
CA ARG A 159 17.45 27.20 -1.33
C ARG A 159 16.38 26.24 -0.83
N ASP A 160 16.71 24.96 -0.75
CA ASP A 160 15.83 23.94 -0.16
C ASP A 160 15.80 24.05 1.39
N PRO A 161 14.66 24.42 2.01
CA PRO A 161 14.54 24.50 3.47
C PRO A 161 14.66 23.14 4.17
N MET A 162 14.56 22.03 3.44
CA MET A 162 14.71 20.67 3.97
C MET A 162 16.17 20.23 4.15
N GLU A 163 17.16 20.95 3.61
CA GLU A 163 18.58 20.56 3.67
C GLU A 163 19.07 20.30 5.11
N LYS A 164 18.62 21.13 6.06
CA LYS A 164 19.00 21.04 7.47
C LYS A 164 17.98 20.27 8.31
N VAL A 165 16.93 19.71 7.70
CA VAL A 165 15.89 18.97 8.41
C VAL A 165 16.25 17.49 8.42
N GLN A 166 16.57 16.97 9.60
CA GLN A 166 16.88 15.56 9.77
C GLN A 166 15.59 14.72 9.67
N PRO A 167 15.66 13.51 9.08
CA PRO A 167 14.53 12.60 9.06
C PRO A 167 14.13 12.22 10.49
N PRO A 168 12.83 12.11 10.79
CA PRO A 168 12.37 11.57 12.08
C PRO A 168 12.95 10.17 12.32
N LYS A 169 13.40 9.90 13.55
CA LYS A 169 13.81 8.54 13.93
C LYS A 169 12.62 7.60 13.76
N THR A 170 12.83 6.54 13.00
CA THR A 170 11.86 5.44 12.87
C THR A 170 12.46 4.23 13.53
N ASP A 171 11.86 3.79 14.63
CA ASP A 171 12.20 2.50 15.20
C ASP A 171 11.71 1.44 14.24
N VAL A 172 12.64 0.85 13.48
CA VAL A 172 12.32 -0.26 12.58
C VAL A 172 12.16 -1.51 13.44
N VAL A 173 10.98 -1.65 14.05
CA VAL A 173 10.61 -2.88 14.74
C VAL A 173 10.40 -3.96 13.67
N CYS A 174 11.34 -4.89 13.58
CA CYS A 174 11.20 -6.04 12.70
C CYS A 174 10.11 -6.95 13.29
N LYS A 175 8.93 -6.94 12.69
CA LYS A 175 7.85 -7.84 13.11
C LYS A 175 8.26 -9.29 12.83
N PRO A 176 8.07 -10.22 13.77
CA PRO A 176 8.42 -11.62 13.58
C PRO A 176 7.62 -12.24 12.41
N PRO A 177 8.09 -13.39 11.87
CA PRO A 177 7.29 -14.23 10.99
C PRO A 177 6.12 -14.84 11.78
N LEU A 178 5.14 -15.40 11.05
CA LEU A 178 4.09 -16.23 11.67
C LEU A 178 4.73 -17.47 12.28
N THR A 179 4.34 -17.85 13.50
CA THR A 179 4.77 -19.11 14.11
C THR A 179 4.09 -20.31 13.46
N GLU A 180 4.60 -21.52 13.69
CA GLU A 180 3.95 -22.73 13.20
C GLU A 180 2.53 -22.89 13.74
N GLU A 181 2.30 -22.56 15.01
CA GLU A 181 0.98 -22.61 15.65
C GLU A 181 0.02 -21.64 14.98
N GLN A 182 0.48 -20.42 14.67
CA GLN A 182 -0.33 -19.44 13.94
C GLN A 182 -0.65 -19.93 12.52
N ILE A 183 0.31 -20.54 11.83
CA ILE A 183 0.09 -21.12 10.49
C ILE A 183 -0.94 -22.25 10.56
N ARG A 184 -0.80 -23.18 11.51
CA ARG A 184 -1.78 -24.26 11.74
C ARG A 184 -3.17 -23.70 12.03
N ALA A 185 -3.28 -22.73 12.94
CA ALA A 185 -4.55 -22.08 13.26
C ALA A 185 -5.19 -21.39 12.05
N LEU A 186 -4.40 -20.77 11.17
CA LEU A 186 -4.90 -20.15 9.93
C LEU A 186 -5.46 -21.20 8.96
N LEU A 187 -4.74 -22.31 8.77
CA LEU A 187 -5.19 -23.41 7.92
C LEU A 187 -6.44 -24.08 8.49
N ASP A 188 -6.48 -24.29 9.81
CA ASP A 188 -7.63 -24.87 10.51
C ASP A 188 -8.87 -23.97 10.44
N ALA A 189 -8.68 -22.65 10.54
CA ALA A 189 -9.75 -21.66 10.37
C ALA A 189 -10.29 -21.60 8.92
N CYS A 190 -9.64 -22.24 7.96
CA CYS A 190 -10.09 -22.38 6.59
C CYS A 190 -10.69 -23.76 6.30
N ARG A 191 -10.81 -24.67 7.28
CA ARG A 191 -11.49 -25.96 7.09
C ARG A 191 -12.96 -25.75 6.72
N GLY A 192 -13.44 -26.58 5.80
CA GLY A 192 -14.79 -26.54 5.27
C GLY A 192 -14.84 -27.12 3.86
N THR A 193 -16.04 -27.45 3.41
CA THR A 193 -16.30 -27.95 2.05
C THR A 193 -16.88 -26.88 1.13
N ASP A 194 -17.34 -25.74 1.68
CA ASP A 194 -17.80 -24.64 0.85
C ASP A 194 -16.63 -24.01 0.09
N TRP A 195 -16.94 -23.52 -1.11
CA TRP A 195 -15.92 -22.99 -2.02
C TRP A 195 -15.19 -21.77 -1.45
N LEU A 196 -15.82 -20.99 -0.55
CA LEU A 196 -15.17 -19.84 0.09
C LEU A 196 -14.11 -20.28 1.11
N ARG A 197 -14.35 -21.36 1.86
CA ARG A 197 -13.35 -21.97 2.75
C ARG A 197 -12.22 -22.61 1.96
N LEU A 198 -12.53 -23.33 0.89
CA LEU A 198 -11.53 -23.90 0.00
C LEU A 198 -10.67 -22.81 -0.66
N ARG A 199 -11.29 -21.70 -1.10
CA ARG A 199 -10.58 -20.51 -1.58
C ARG A 199 -9.66 -19.96 -0.51
N ASP A 200 -10.17 -19.74 0.71
CA ASP A 200 -9.38 -19.17 1.80
C ASP A 200 -8.18 -20.06 2.16
N TYR A 201 -8.36 -21.38 2.16
CA TYR A 201 -7.30 -22.36 2.36
C TYR A 201 -6.24 -22.26 1.26
N ALA A 202 -6.66 -22.27 -0.01
CA ALA A 202 -5.77 -22.12 -1.16
C ALA A 202 -5.02 -20.77 -1.14
N LEU A 203 -5.70 -19.68 -0.75
CA LEU A 203 -5.12 -18.33 -0.68
C LEU A 203 -4.03 -18.26 0.39
N VAL A 204 -4.25 -18.85 1.57
CA VAL A 204 -3.26 -18.92 2.65
C VAL A 204 -2.03 -19.70 2.20
N LEU A 205 -2.21 -20.88 1.59
CA LEU A 205 -1.11 -21.68 1.07
C LEU A 205 -0.32 -20.93 -0.01
N THR A 206 -1.00 -20.33 -0.99
CA THR A 206 -0.32 -19.55 -2.03
C THR A 206 0.52 -18.42 -1.43
N LEU A 207 -0.01 -17.69 -0.44
CA LEU A 207 0.74 -16.61 0.21
C LEU A 207 1.97 -17.12 1.01
N LEU A 208 1.86 -18.26 1.68
CA LEU A 208 2.95 -18.90 2.43
C LEU A 208 4.02 -19.48 1.52
N ASP A 209 3.61 -20.12 0.43
CA ASP A 209 4.47 -20.89 -0.48
C ASP A 209 5.25 -20.00 -1.44
N THR A 210 4.71 -18.84 -1.80
CA THR A 210 5.30 -17.96 -2.83
C THR A 210 5.83 -16.64 -2.30
N GLY A 211 5.39 -16.22 -1.11
CA GLY A 211 5.70 -14.89 -0.56
C GLY A 211 5.23 -13.72 -1.43
N LEU A 212 4.26 -13.91 -2.33
CA LEU A 212 3.78 -12.86 -3.23
C LEU A 212 3.17 -11.65 -2.51
N ARG A 213 3.25 -10.47 -3.16
CA ARG A 213 2.53 -9.28 -2.68
C ARG A 213 1.04 -9.44 -2.91
N ALA A 214 0.20 -8.78 -2.09
CA ALA A 214 -1.26 -8.84 -2.23
C ALA A 214 -1.73 -8.49 -3.66
N SER A 215 -1.11 -7.49 -4.29
CA SER A 215 -1.42 -7.12 -5.67
C SER A 215 -1.01 -8.18 -6.70
N GLU A 216 0.07 -8.90 -6.44
CA GLU A 216 0.57 -9.95 -7.32
C GLU A 216 -0.32 -11.19 -7.23
N VAL A 217 -0.68 -11.60 -6.01
CA VAL A 217 -1.66 -12.67 -5.78
C VAL A 217 -3.00 -12.35 -6.43
N CYS A 218 -3.49 -11.13 -6.24
CA CYS A 218 -4.76 -10.66 -6.82
C CYS A 218 -4.80 -10.73 -8.36
N MET A 219 -3.65 -10.58 -9.03
CA MET A 219 -3.55 -10.61 -10.49
C MET A 219 -3.34 -12.01 -11.07
N MET A 220 -3.21 -13.05 -10.23
CA MET A 220 -3.08 -14.42 -10.72
C MET A 220 -4.33 -14.83 -11.50
N THR A 221 -4.11 -15.59 -12.57
CA THR A 221 -5.14 -16.24 -13.38
C THR A 221 -5.32 -17.71 -13.00
N VAL A 222 -6.38 -18.34 -13.49
CA VAL A 222 -6.60 -19.79 -13.33
C VAL A 222 -5.44 -20.60 -13.95
N ALA A 223 -4.92 -20.16 -15.09
CA ALA A 223 -3.74 -20.77 -15.73
C ALA A 223 -2.50 -20.72 -14.83
N ASP A 224 -2.25 -19.57 -14.19
CA ASP A 224 -1.11 -19.40 -13.27
C ASP A 224 -1.22 -20.35 -12.07
N GLY A 225 -2.41 -20.44 -11.46
CA GLY A 225 -2.64 -21.27 -10.27
C GLY A 225 -2.64 -22.78 -10.51
N THR A 226 -2.78 -23.21 -11.77
CA THR A 226 -2.76 -24.63 -12.15
C THR A 226 -1.41 -25.10 -12.70
N SER A 227 -0.57 -24.16 -13.13
CA SER A 227 0.78 -24.37 -13.61
C SER A 227 1.78 -24.58 -12.46
N GLU A 228 2.86 -25.32 -12.70
CA GLU A 228 3.95 -25.47 -11.71
C GLU A 228 4.69 -24.16 -11.45
N THR A 229 4.89 -23.41 -12.52
CA THR A 229 5.59 -22.14 -12.50
C THR A 229 4.85 -21.16 -13.38
N PHE A 230 4.89 -19.88 -13.01
CA PHE A 230 4.33 -18.80 -13.80
C PHE A 230 5.17 -17.53 -13.65
N LEU A 231 4.98 -16.58 -14.58
CA LEU A 231 5.73 -15.33 -14.59
C LEU A 231 4.90 -14.19 -14.00
N ILE A 232 5.45 -13.50 -13.02
CA ILE A 232 4.87 -12.24 -12.56
C ILE A 232 5.57 -11.07 -13.21
N ARG A 233 4.78 -10.29 -13.95
CA ARG A 233 5.24 -9.05 -14.58
C ARG A 233 5.26 -7.92 -13.56
N GLY A 234 6.45 -7.66 -13.01
CA GLY A 234 6.67 -6.63 -12.01
C GLY A 234 6.62 -5.22 -12.63
N LYS A 235 5.96 -4.29 -11.94
CA LYS A 235 5.79 -2.88 -12.38
C LYS A 235 7.11 -2.07 -12.48
N SER A 236 8.27 -2.70 -12.28
CA SER A 236 9.61 -2.17 -12.55
C SER A 236 10.49 -3.26 -13.18
N ARG A 237 10.19 -3.65 -14.41
CA ARG A 237 11.10 -4.26 -15.41
C ARG A 237 11.91 -5.51 -15.01
N ARG A 238 11.45 -6.32 -14.07
CA ARG A 238 11.91 -7.71 -13.98
C ARG A 238 10.72 -8.61 -13.78
N ASP A 239 10.39 -9.31 -14.85
CA ASP A 239 9.59 -10.51 -14.76
C ASP A 239 10.36 -11.49 -13.90
N ARG A 240 9.66 -12.19 -13.02
CA ARG A 240 10.27 -13.24 -12.21
C ARG A 240 9.41 -14.48 -12.25
N LEU A 241 10.08 -15.62 -12.22
CA LEU A 241 9.46 -16.92 -12.07
C LEU A 241 8.96 -17.08 -10.63
N VAL A 242 7.73 -17.58 -10.52
CA VAL A 242 7.13 -17.99 -9.25
C VAL A 242 6.82 -19.47 -9.38
N CYS A 243 7.20 -20.25 -8.37
CA CYS A 243 6.94 -21.69 -8.31
C CYS A 243 5.81 -21.95 -7.32
N LEU A 244 4.94 -22.91 -7.63
CA LEU A 244 3.90 -23.40 -6.74
C LEU A 244 4.17 -24.86 -6.40
N SER A 245 4.21 -25.17 -5.10
CA SER A 245 4.29 -26.55 -4.62
C SER A 245 3.10 -27.39 -5.09
N ALA A 246 3.27 -28.71 -5.08
CA ALA A 246 2.20 -29.63 -5.45
C ALA A 246 0.97 -29.46 -4.52
N GLU A 247 1.22 -29.19 -3.24
CA GLU A 247 0.24 -28.96 -2.19
C GLU A 247 -0.60 -27.71 -2.48
N THR A 248 0.04 -26.59 -2.81
CA THR A 248 -0.65 -25.35 -3.16
C THR A 248 -1.49 -25.52 -4.43
N ARG A 249 -0.93 -26.15 -5.47
CA ARG A 249 -1.68 -26.43 -6.71
C ARG A 249 -2.89 -27.34 -6.46
N LEU A 250 -2.75 -28.34 -5.61
CA LEU A 250 -3.85 -29.23 -5.24
C LEU A 250 -4.96 -28.46 -4.51
N ALA A 251 -4.61 -27.58 -3.57
CA ALA A 251 -5.58 -26.74 -2.88
C ALA A 251 -6.32 -25.79 -3.84
N ILE A 252 -5.60 -25.17 -4.77
CA ILE A 252 -6.18 -24.34 -5.83
C ILE A 252 -7.15 -25.15 -6.69
N ARG A 253 -6.76 -26.34 -7.15
CA ARG A 253 -7.64 -27.21 -7.95
C ARG A 253 -8.91 -27.62 -7.19
N LYS A 254 -8.82 -27.91 -5.89
CA LYS A 254 -9.99 -28.22 -5.05
C LYS A 254 -10.94 -27.03 -4.97
N TYR A 255 -10.40 -25.83 -4.77
CA TYR A 255 -11.17 -24.59 -4.79
C TYR A 255 -11.87 -24.39 -6.14
N LEU A 256 -11.13 -24.46 -7.25
CA LEU A 256 -11.68 -24.23 -8.59
C LEU A 256 -12.79 -25.23 -8.96
N ARG A 257 -12.67 -26.49 -8.53
CA ARG A 257 -13.74 -27.50 -8.74
C ARG A 257 -15.01 -27.24 -7.94
N ALA A 258 -14.89 -26.62 -6.77
CA ALA A 258 -16.03 -26.29 -5.91
C ALA A 258 -16.67 -24.95 -6.27
N TYR A 259 -15.99 -24.11 -7.06
CA TYR A 259 -16.50 -22.81 -7.48
C TYR A 259 -17.71 -22.99 -8.41
N PRO A 260 -18.83 -22.28 -8.18
CA PRO A 260 -20.11 -22.58 -8.83
C PRO A 260 -20.19 -22.18 -10.30
N GLU A 261 -19.37 -21.22 -10.74
CA GLU A 261 -19.43 -20.67 -12.10
C GLU A 261 -18.29 -21.22 -12.97
N PRO A 262 -18.50 -21.41 -14.28
CA PRO A 262 -17.43 -21.81 -15.19
C PRO A 262 -16.35 -20.73 -15.26
N LEU A 263 -15.09 -21.16 -15.31
CA LEU A 263 -13.92 -20.28 -15.43
C LEU A 263 -13.06 -20.70 -16.62
N THR A 264 -12.52 -19.73 -17.34
CA THR A 264 -11.50 -19.94 -18.38
C THR A 264 -10.10 -19.84 -17.77
N PRO A 265 -9.04 -20.32 -18.45
CA PRO A 265 -7.66 -20.17 -18.00
C PRO A 265 -7.25 -18.71 -17.71
N GLU A 266 -7.79 -17.74 -18.46
CA GLU A 266 -7.50 -16.30 -18.33
C GLU A 266 -8.32 -15.61 -17.25
N SER A 267 -9.32 -16.31 -16.70
CA SER A 267 -10.15 -15.75 -15.64
C SER A 267 -9.31 -15.45 -14.40
N PRO A 268 -9.64 -14.40 -13.63
CA PRO A 268 -9.02 -14.15 -12.32
C PRO A 268 -9.07 -15.40 -11.45
N LEU A 269 -8.01 -15.68 -10.71
CA LEU A 269 -7.96 -16.87 -9.87
C LEU A 269 -8.86 -16.73 -8.64
N TRP A 270 -8.89 -15.55 -8.02
CA TRP A 270 -9.49 -15.37 -6.71
C TRP A 270 -10.86 -14.68 -6.78
N TRP A 271 -11.91 -15.37 -6.36
CA TRP A 271 -13.28 -14.86 -6.38
C TRP A 271 -13.88 -14.67 -4.98
N GLY A 272 -14.69 -13.64 -4.84
CA GLY A 272 -15.59 -13.40 -3.71
C GLY A 272 -17.05 -13.61 -4.12
N THR A 273 -17.96 -13.43 -3.16
CA THR A 273 -19.41 -13.55 -3.42
C THR A 273 -19.95 -12.48 -4.38
N GLN A 274 -19.19 -11.41 -4.62
CA GLN A 274 -19.55 -10.28 -5.47
C GLN A 274 -18.72 -10.21 -6.76
N GLY A 275 -18.02 -11.30 -7.11
CA GLY A 275 -17.13 -11.34 -8.28
C GLY A 275 -15.64 -11.42 -7.90
N ALA A 276 -14.77 -11.18 -8.88
CA ALA A 276 -13.32 -11.29 -8.72
C ALA A 276 -12.81 -10.36 -7.61
N LEU A 277 -11.93 -10.88 -6.75
CA LEU A 277 -11.38 -10.09 -5.66
C LEU A 277 -10.49 -8.98 -6.19
N THR A 278 -10.71 -7.78 -5.67
CA THR A 278 -9.73 -6.69 -5.78
C THR A 278 -8.59 -6.91 -4.79
N VAL A 279 -7.52 -6.12 -4.89
CA VAL A 279 -6.42 -6.15 -3.90
C VAL A 279 -6.95 -5.90 -2.49
N TYR A 280 -7.93 -5.01 -2.34
CA TYR A 280 -8.59 -4.77 -1.07
C TYR A 280 -9.40 -5.99 -0.61
N GLY A 281 -10.11 -6.66 -1.52
CA GLY A 281 -10.81 -7.91 -1.24
C GLY A 281 -9.89 -9.03 -0.74
N VAL A 282 -8.69 -9.16 -1.32
CA VAL A 282 -7.66 -10.10 -0.82
C VAL A 282 -7.22 -9.75 0.61
N LEU A 283 -6.95 -8.46 0.89
CA LEU A 283 -6.57 -8.00 2.23
C LEU A 283 -7.69 -8.28 3.25
N GLN A 284 -8.94 -8.01 2.90
CA GLN A 284 -10.09 -8.29 3.75
C GLN A 284 -10.31 -9.79 3.95
N ALA A 285 -10.07 -10.62 2.94
CA ALA A 285 -10.13 -12.08 3.08
C ALA A 285 -9.09 -12.57 4.10
N VAL A 286 -7.84 -12.13 3.95
CA VAL A 286 -6.75 -12.44 4.89
C VAL A 286 -7.07 -11.97 6.31
N GLU A 287 -7.59 -10.76 6.47
CA GLU A 287 -7.96 -10.24 7.79
C GLU A 287 -9.08 -11.08 8.43
N ARG A 288 -10.11 -11.45 7.65
CA ARG A 288 -11.20 -12.32 8.14
C ARG A 288 -10.68 -13.70 8.53
N ILE A 289 -9.77 -14.28 7.75
CA ILE A 289 -9.13 -15.57 8.08
C ILE A 289 -8.38 -15.45 9.42
N GLY A 290 -7.57 -14.39 9.58
CA GLY A 290 -6.83 -14.14 10.83
C GLY A 290 -7.75 -14.01 12.06
N LYS A 291 -8.86 -13.28 11.92
CA LYS A 291 -9.88 -13.17 12.99
C LYS A 291 -10.49 -14.53 13.34
N ARG A 292 -10.85 -15.34 12.34
CA ARG A 292 -11.39 -16.71 12.57
C ARG A 292 -10.38 -17.65 13.22
N ALA A 293 -9.09 -17.46 12.92
CA ALA A 293 -7.99 -18.20 13.55
C ALA A 293 -7.66 -17.74 14.98
N GLY A 294 -8.38 -16.74 15.52
CA GLY A 294 -8.14 -16.23 16.87
C GLY A 294 -6.87 -15.38 17.01
N LEU A 295 -6.31 -14.88 15.90
CA LEU A 295 -5.14 -14.00 15.95
C LEU A 295 -5.55 -12.62 16.48
N ARG A 296 -4.90 -12.19 17.57
CA ARG A 296 -5.16 -10.90 18.23
C ARG A 296 -4.61 -9.71 17.45
N GLU A 297 -3.54 -9.91 16.69
CA GLU A 297 -2.93 -8.88 15.87
C GLU A 297 -3.53 -8.82 14.47
N HIS A 298 -3.54 -7.63 13.86
CA HIS A 298 -3.95 -7.46 12.48
C HIS A 298 -3.05 -8.26 11.52
N LEU A 299 -3.62 -9.29 10.91
CA LEU A 299 -2.96 -10.11 9.90
C LEU A 299 -3.07 -9.45 8.53
N GLY A 300 -1.94 -9.20 7.89
CA GLY A 300 -1.87 -8.74 6.50
C GLY A 300 -0.96 -9.62 5.66
N CYS A 301 -1.08 -9.53 4.33
CA CYS A 301 -0.27 -10.30 3.36
C CYS A 301 1.25 -10.18 3.59
N HIS A 302 1.72 -9.06 4.15
CA HIS A 302 3.13 -8.91 4.48
C HIS A 302 3.62 -9.90 5.55
N ALA A 303 2.76 -10.34 6.48
CA ALA A 303 3.15 -11.37 7.45
C ALA A 303 3.54 -12.67 6.75
N PHE A 304 2.73 -13.15 5.80
CA PHE A 304 3.01 -14.33 4.99
C PHE A 304 4.31 -14.22 4.20
N ARG A 305 4.54 -13.07 3.55
CA ARG A 305 5.79 -12.83 2.82
C ARG A 305 7.02 -12.84 3.72
N ARG A 306 6.92 -12.29 4.94
CA ARG A 306 7.99 -12.39 5.94
C ARG A 306 8.21 -13.84 6.36
N SER A 307 7.14 -14.58 6.64
CA SER A 307 7.21 -16.01 6.96
C SER A 307 7.92 -16.79 5.86
N PHE A 308 7.48 -16.65 4.61
CA PHE A 308 8.13 -17.28 3.46
C PHE A 308 9.63 -16.98 3.42
N ALA A 309 10.02 -15.70 3.57
CA ALA A 309 11.42 -15.31 3.54
C ALA A 309 12.24 -15.94 4.68
N VAL A 310 11.76 -15.86 5.92
CA VAL A 310 12.47 -16.38 7.09
C VAL A 310 12.54 -17.91 7.05
N TYR A 311 11.44 -18.60 6.78
CA TYR A 311 11.43 -20.06 6.73
C TYR A 311 12.23 -20.61 5.54
N SER A 312 12.26 -19.91 4.40
CA SER A 312 13.11 -20.29 3.27
C SER A 312 14.59 -20.23 3.63
N LEU A 313 15.03 -19.14 4.30
CA LEU A 313 16.42 -19.03 4.78
C LEU A 313 16.74 -20.10 5.81
N ARG A 314 15.84 -20.35 6.78
CA ARG A 314 15.99 -21.41 7.78
C ARG A 314 16.09 -22.80 7.16
N SER A 315 15.42 -23.01 6.03
CA SER A 315 15.46 -24.27 5.27
C SER A 315 16.70 -24.38 4.35
N GLY A 316 17.64 -23.43 4.42
CA GLY A 316 18.91 -23.47 3.68
C GLY A 316 18.89 -22.80 2.31
N MET A 317 17.84 -22.06 1.95
CA MET A 317 17.82 -21.29 0.69
C MET A 317 18.88 -20.19 0.72
N SER A 318 19.66 -20.05 -0.37
CA SER A 318 20.61 -18.95 -0.50
C SER A 318 19.91 -17.60 -0.55
N LEU A 319 20.61 -16.56 -0.08
CA LEU A 319 20.08 -15.20 -0.05
C LEU A 319 19.81 -14.68 -1.47
N GLU A 320 20.62 -15.11 -2.44
CA GLU A 320 20.52 -14.80 -3.86
C GLU A 320 19.23 -15.35 -4.45
N HIS A 321 18.94 -16.65 -4.25
CA HIS A 321 17.71 -17.26 -4.73
C HIS A 321 16.48 -16.63 -4.10
N LEU A 322 16.52 -16.37 -2.78
CA LEU A 322 15.42 -15.70 -2.10
C LEU A 322 15.16 -14.29 -2.65
N ARG A 323 16.23 -13.53 -2.94
CA ARG A 323 16.12 -12.19 -3.54
C ARG A 323 15.40 -12.26 -4.88
N GLU A 324 15.72 -13.25 -5.69
CA GLU A 324 15.12 -13.44 -7.02
C GLU A 324 13.65 -13.85 -6.93
N LEU A 325 13.31 -14.85 -6.11
CA LEU A 325 11.93 -15.30 -5.90
C LEU A 325 11.02 -14.18 -5.36
N LEU A 326 11.54 -13.37 -4.44
CA LEU A 326 10.83 -12.22 -3.91
C LEU A 326 10.84 -11.00 -4.87
N GLY A 327 11.72 -10.97 -5.87
CA GLY A 327 11.86 -9.84 -6.78
C GLY A 327 12.34 -8.57 -6.09
N HIS A 328 13.30 -8.68 -5.17
CA HIS A 328 13.97 -7.52 -4.58
C HIS A 328 15.12 -7.03 -5.46
N ARG A 329 15.17 -5.72 -5.70
CA ARG A 329 16.24 -5.08 -6.49
C ARG A 329 17.57 -5.05 -5.74
N ASP A 330 17.49 -4.88 -4.42
CA ASP A 330 18.63 -4.83 -3.51
C ASP A 330 18.44 -5.79 -2.34
N PHE A 331 19.52 -6.03 -1.61
CA PHE A 331 19.48 -6.82 -0.38
C PHE A 331 19.05 -6.00 0.85
N ALA A 332 18.79 -4.69 0.73
CA ALA A 332 18.50 -3.84 1.88
C ALA A 332 17.25 -4.32 2.65
N THR A 333 16.23 -4.77 1.92
CA THR A 333 15.03 -5.36 2.53
C THR A 333 15.29 -6.75 3.14
N LEU A 334 16.20 -7.52 2.55
CA LEU A 334 16.56 -8.88 3.00
C LEU A 334 17.41 -8.87 4.28
N LYS A 335 18.20 -7.81 4.52
CA LYS A 335 18.98 -7.64 5.77
C LYS A 335 18.13 -7.82 7.03
N HIS A 336 16.86 -7.40 6.99
CA HIS A 336 15.95 -7.57 8.13
C HIS A 336 15.62 -9.04 8.39
N TYR A 337 15.50 -9.87 7.35
CA TYR A 337 15.22 -11.31 7.50
C TYR A 337 16.46 -12.06 7.98
N VAL A 338 17.64 -11.71 7.47
CA VAL A 338 18.92 -12.29 7.92
C VAL A 338 19.11 -12.09 9.42
N LYS A 339 18.84 -10.88 9.94
CA LYS A 339 18.94 -10.59 11.38
C LYS A 339 18.07 -11.51 12.24
N LEU A 340 16.88 -11.89 11.77
CA LEU A 340 16.00 -12.81 12.51
C LEU A 340 16.60 -14.22 12.55
N VAL A 341 17.14 -14.69 11.43
CA VAL A 341 17.81 -16.01 11.36
C VAL A 341 19.10 -16.03 12.21
N GLU A 342 19.87 -14.95 12.20
CA GLU A 342 21.07 -14.82 13.06
C GLU A 342 20.73 -14.82 14.55
N GLN A 343 19.59 -14.27 14.94
CA GLN A 343 19.11 -14.34 16.33
C GLN A 343 18.81 -15.79 16.73
N ASP A 344 18.17 -16.56 15.86
CA ASP A 344 17.93 -17.99 16.08
C ASP A 344 19.25 -18.75 16.23
N LEU A 345 20.24 -18.49 15.37
CA LEU A 345 21.56 -19.14 15.43
C LEU A 345 22.31 -18.82 16.72
N LYS A 346 22.27 -17.55 17.15
CA LYS A 346 22.86 -17.12 18.43
C LYS A 346 22.20 -17.81 19.61
N GLN A 347 20.87 -17.94 19.58
CA GLN A 347 20.12 -18.63 20.62
C GLN A 347 20.47 -20.13 20.65
N ALA A 348 20.45 -20.80 19.50
CA ALA A 348 20.80 -22.22 19.39
C ALA A 348 22.24 -22.49 19.85
N HIS A 349 23.20 -21.65 19.46
CA HIS A 349 24.58 -21.75 19.96
C HIS A 349 24.65 -21.50 21.47
N ALA A 350 23.93 -20.52 22.02
CA ALA A 350 23.91 -20.29 23.46
C ALA A 350 23.31 -21.49 24.23
N GLU A 351 22.28 -22.13 23.68
CA GLU A 351 21.60 -23.28 24.30
C GLU A 351 22.42 -24.57 24.19
N HIS A 352 23.08 -24.80 23.06
CA HIS A 352 23.79 -26.04 22.75
C HIS A 352 25.31 -25.89 22.66
N SER A 353 25.87 -24.78 23.16
CA SER A 353 27.32 -24.58 23.19
C SER A 353 27.99 -25.75 23.91
N PRO A 354 29.02 -26.39 23.30
CA PRO A 354 29.76 -27.46 23.96
C PRO A 354 30.28 -27.03 25.34
N LEU A 355 30.68 -25.76 25.49
CA LEU A 355 31.17 -25.23 26.76
C LEU A 355 30.11 -25.16 27.88
N ARG A 356 28.82 -25.32 27.55
CA ARG A 356 27.75 -25.39 28.55
C ARG A 356 27.90 -26.62 29.46
N MET A 357 28.49 -27.71 28.97
CA MET A 357 28.80 -28.89 29.79
C MET A 357 29.80 -28.58 30.91
N LEU A 358 30.69 -27.60 30.69
CA LEU A 358 31.72 -27.20 31.65
C LEU A 358 31.18 -26.26 32.74
N ARG A 359 30.00 -25.66 32.57
CA ARG A 359 29.40 -24.68 33.52
C ARG A 359 28.42 -25.30 34.53
N LYS A 360 28.05 -26.58 34.38
CA LYS A 360 27.13 -27.29 35.30
C LYS A 360 27.87 -27.95 36.49
N ARG A 361 28.97 -27.37 36.98
CA ARG A 361 29.67 -27.86 38.18
C ARG A 361 29.16 -27.17 39.43
#